data_AF-A0A9D9QIG2-F1
#
_entry.id   AF-A0A9D9QIG2-F1
#
_cell.length_a   1.000
_cell.length_b   1.000
_cell.length_c   1.000
_cell.angle_alpha   90.00
_cell.angle_beta   90.00
_cell.angle_gamma   90.00
#
_symmetry.space_group_name_H-M   'P 1'
#
loop_
_entity.id
_entity.type
_entity.pdbx_description
1 polymer ?
#
loop_
_entity_poly.entity_id
_entity_poly.type
_entity_poly.pdbx_seq_one_letter_code
_entity_poly.pdbx_strand_id
1 'polypeptide(L)'
;MRMKNVLLVVGCMFTAVSYSQDRPQRGPYNTLPNGVKDGVVIKEEVPVRQAVQPEFVREADLVWSKRVFSRIDSREKINHDIFLPYDNFDGDLASGSSYRPSSPNDIDDPTWNKDQRRWSLWTIMLRHLMLGDLTMYRVSSEFYPDVEDGFSFKYPIAHQGQNDYFEVKKYRNEINGVVTSGGIGPKLRIYRPVSEDTLDIVKTDQTLTAYLDSLRSDPDYEDLFGIEITKLQEWWDFASVNSPVRKDGITMYIPSNNIVAYNIKEDWFFDKERSLLDRRIIGIAPVARYTYEEPGEGELPTRGELLVYDQTGKPFLFSSTGNTFEEYEGRVEEREMFWIYFEELRNVIINYYVYNDRNDAQWMSMDDLFWKRKFNSTIYKVSDKFDREIQDYKYGVDALYEAERIKEDIRKWEHDLWHF
;
A
#
# COMPACT_ATOMS: atom_id res chain seq x y z
N MET A 1 -78.21 -3.96 -5.19
CA MET A 1 -78.02 -3.89 -6.66
C MET A 1 -76.65 -3.26 -6.91
N ARG A 2 -75.75 -4.03 -7.53
CA ARG A 2 -74.47 -3.66 -8.19
C ARG A 2 -73.31 -3.06 -7.37
N MET A 3 -72.32 -3.94 -7.19
CA MET A 3 -70.87 -3.76 -7.20
C MET A 3 -70.34 -2.43 -7.78
N LYS A 4 -69.27 -1.91 -7.16
CA LYS A 4 -68.00 -1.66 -7.85
C LYS A 4 -66.84 -1.83 -6.86
N ASN A 5 -66.18 -2.98 -6.98
CA ASN A 5 -64.89 -3.27 -6.38
C ASN A 5 -63.86 -2.30 -6.97
N VAL A 6 -63.24 -1.45 -6.14
CA VAL A 6 -61.98 -0.79 -6.49
C VAL A 6 -60.90 -1.52 -5.72
N LEU A 7 -60.34 -2.54 -6.37
CA LEU A 7 -59.20 -3.31 -5.88
C LEU A 7 -57.97 -2.45 -6.14
N LEU A 8 -57.49 -1.76 -5.10
CA LEU A 8 -56.26 -0.96 -5.15
C LEU A 8 -55.10 -1.96 -5.09
N VAL A 9 -54.59 -2.33 -6.27
CA VAL A 9 -53.38 -3.13 -6.41
C VAL A 9 -52.21 -2.26 -5.96
N VAL A 10 -51.80 -2.41 -4.70
CA VAL A 10 -50.49 -1.96 -4.23
C VAL A 10 -49.47 -2.87 -4.90
N GLY A 11 -49.06 -2.50 -6.10
CA GLY A 11 -47.85 -3.05 -6.70
C GLY A 11 -46.68 -2.58 -5.87
N CYS A 12 -46.23 -3.40 -4.91
CA CYS A 12 -44.87 -3.31 -4.40
C CYS A 12 -43.93 -3.48 -5.59
N MET A 13 -43.53 -2.36 -6.21
CA MET A 13 -42.26 -2.33 -6.90
C MET A 13 -41.22 -2.62 -5.83
N PHE A 14 -40.86 -3.90 -5.69
CA PHE A 14 -39.50 -4.24 -5.32
C PHE A 14 -38.64 -3.59 -6.39
N THR A 15 -38.19 -2.36 -6.12
CA THR A 15 -36.96 -1.87 -6.72
C THR A 15 -35.90 -2.83 -6.21
N ALA A 16 -35.67 -3.89 -6.97
CA ALA A 16 -34.40 -4.59 -6.92
C ALA A 16 -33.37 -3.50 -7.22
N VAL A 17 -32.79 -2.93 -6.17
CA VAL A 17 -31.51 -2.25 -6.26
C VAL A 17 -30.56 -3.34 -6.71
N SER A 18 -30.47 -3.46 -8.02
CA SER A 18 -29.44 -4.24 -8.66
C SER A 18 -28.20 -3.41 -8.39
N TYR A 19 -27.44 -3.77 -7.35
CA TYR A 19 -26.04 -3.35 -7.30
C TYR A 19 -25.42 -3.87 -8.59
N SER A 20 -25.19 -2.96 -9.52
CA SER A 20 -24.67 -3.29 -10.83
C SER A 20 -23.21 -3.69 -10.68
N GLN A 21 -23.01 -5.00 -10.76
CA GLN A 21 -21.82 -5.75 -11.19
C GLN A 21 -20.58 -5.70 -10.29
N ASP A 22 -20.35 -6.84 -9.63
CA ASP A 22 -19.04 -7.45 -9.40
C ASP A 22 -18.10 -7.08 -10.56
N ARG A 23 -17.20 -6.13 -10.30
CA ARG A 23 -16.05 -5.97 -11.18
C ARG A 23 -15.26 -7.27 -11.08
N PRO A 24 -14.88 -7.89 -12.20
CA PRO A 24 -14.02 -9.04 -12.09
C PRO A 24 -12.72 -8.60 -11.43
N GLN A 25 -12.37 -9.18 -10.27
CA GLN A 25 -11.04 -9.08 -9.68
C GLN A 25 -10.03 -9.86 -10.55
N ARG A 26 -9.96 -9.50 -11.84
CA ARG A 26 -9.20 -10.20 -12.87
C ARG A 26 -8.00 -9.36 -13.27
N GLY A 27 -6.94 -10.06 -13.64
CA GLY A 27 -5.78 -9.45 -14.27
C GLY A 27 -6.05 -8.88 -15.66
N PRO A 28 -5.01 -8.33 -16.30
CA PRO A 28 -5.17 -7.55 -17.52
C PRO A 28 -5.75 -8.38 -18.67
N TYR A 29 -6.59 -7.72 -19.48
CA TYR A 29 -7.24 -8.33 -20.63
C TYR A 29 -6.28 -8.39 -21.81
N ASN A 30 -6.12 -9.58 -22.40
CA ASN A 30 -5.39 -9.75 -23.66
C ASN A 30 -6.21 -9.32 -24.90
N THR A 31 -7.35 -8.66 -24.72
CA THR A 31 -8.22 -8.17 -25.80
C THR A 31 -8.28 -6.65 -25.76
N LEU A 32 -7.82 -6.01 -26.84
CA LEU A 32 -7.89 -4.56 -26.97
C LEU A 32 -9.35 -4.10 -27.15
N PRO A 33 -9.70 -2.85 -26.78
CA PRO A 33 -11.07 -2.30 -26.84
C PRO A 33 -11.78 -2.40 -28.21
N ASN A 34 -11.03 -2.64 -29.29
CA ASN A 34 -11.53 -2.76 -30.66
C ASN A 34 -11.68 -4.21 -31.14
N GLY A 35 -11.58 -5.20 -30.24
CA GLY A 35 -11.61 -6.62 -30.59
C GLY A 35 -10.37 -7.10 -31.33
N VAL A 36 -9.30 -6.28 -31.37
CA VAL A 36 -7.99 -6.67 -31.88
C VAL A 36 -7.39 -7.68 -30.90
N LYS A 37 -7.10 -8.87 -31.41
CA LYS A 37 -6.49 -9.96 -30.66
C LYS A 37 -4.98 -9.89 -30.86
N ASP A 38 -4.24 -9.66 -29.79
CA ASP A 38 -2.79 -9.80 -29.79
C ASP A 38 -2.41 -11.24 -29.43
N GLY A 39 -2.03 -12.02 -30.44
CA GLY A 39 -1.58 -13.42 -30.29
C GLY A 39 -2.29 -14.42 -31.21
N VAL A 40 -1.78 -15.66 -31.21
CA VAL A 40 -2.32 -16.76 -32.02
C VAL A 40 -3.61 -17.33 -31.42
N VAL A 41 -3.78 -17.21 -30.11
CA VAL A 41 -4.88 -17.80 -29.35
C VAL A 41 -5.48 -16.72 -28.44
N ILE A 42 -6.81 -16.60 -28.43
CA ILE A 42 -7.50 -15.88 -27.36
C ILE A 42 -7.27 -16.71 -26.11
N LYS A 43 -6.49 -16.20 -25.16
CA LYS A 43 -6.37 -16.85 -23.85
C LYS A 43 -7.80 -16.93 -23.30
N GLU A 44 -8.32 -18.15 -23.11
CA GLU A 44 -9.63 -18.34 -22.50
C GLU A 44 -9.64 -17.55 -21.20
N GLU A 45 -10.70 -16.75 -21.00
CA GLU A 45 -10.88 -16.02 -19.76
C GLU A 45 -10.69 -16.99 -18.61
N VAL A 46 -9.78 -16.67 -17.69
CA VAL A 46 -9.47 -17.55 -16.57
C VAL A 46 -10.79 -17.82 -15.84
N PRO A 47 -11.25 -19.08 -15.72
CA PRO A 47 -12.39 -19.36 -14.87
C PRO A 47 -12.02 -18.83 -13.49
N VAL A 48 -12.87 -17.98 -12.92
CA VAL A 48 -12.64 -17.35 -11.61
C VAL A 48 -12.18 -18.43 -10.66
N ARG A 49 -10.91 -18.36 -10.26
CA ARG A 49 -10.32 -19.35 -9.39
C ARG A 49 -10.58 -18.89 -7.96
N GLN A 50 -11.01 -19.82 -7.12
CA GLN A 50 -11.09 -19.56 -5.70
C GLN A 50 -9.81 -20.08 -5.04
N ALA A 51 -9.24 -19.30 -4.13
CA ALA A 51 -8.09 -19.72 -3.35
C ALA A 51 -8.43 -21.02 -2.60
N VAL A 52 -7.52 -21.98 -2.69
CA VAL A 52 -7.64 -23.21 -1.89
C VAL A 52 -7.47 -22.78 -0.43
N GLN A 53 -8.54 -22.91 0.34
CA GLN A 53 -8.49 -22.54 1.75
C GLN A 53 -7.52 -23.47 2.49
N PRO A 54 -6.67 -22.93 3.37
CA PRO A 54 -5.85 -23.76 4.22
C PRO A 54 -6.77 -24.62 5.10
N GLU A 55 -6.29 -25.81 5.45
CA GLU A 55 -7.07 -26.70 6.30
C GLU A 55 -7.22 -26.09 7.70
N PHE A 56 -8.42 -26.17 8.26
CA PHE A 56 -8.65 -25.71 9.62
C PHE A 56 -7.93 -26.64 10.62
N VAL A 57 -7.07 -26.07 11.45
CA VAL A 57 -6.35 -26.80 12.51
C VAL A 57 -6.94 -26.36 13.83
N ARG A 58 -7.38 -27.32 14.64
CA ARG A 58 -7.90 -27.02 15.98
C ARG A 58 -6.75 -26.71 16.92
N GLU A 59 -6.99 -25.81 17.87
CA GLU A 59 -6.01 -25.44 18.89
C GLU A 59 -5.52 -26.67 19.70
N ALA A 60 -6.38 -27.67 19.93
CA ALA A 60 -6.00 -28.90 20.62
C ALA A 60 -5.01 -29.79 19.84
N ASP A 61 -4.96 -29.64 18.51
CA ASP A 61 -4.10 -30.41 17.62
C ASP A 61 -2.77 -29.69 17.35
N LEU A 62 -2.67 -28.42 17.78
CA LEU A 62 -1.49 -27.58 17.71
C LEU A 62 -0.50 -27.93 18.84
N VAL A 63 0.45 -28.82 18.56
CA VAL A 63 1.43 -29.26 19.57
C VAL A 63 2.50 -28.20 19.81
N TRP A 64 2.83 -27.45 18.76
CA TRP A 64 3.87 -26.43 18.78
C TRP A 64 3.60 -25.43 17.67
N SER A 65 3.88 -24.16 17.96
CA SER A 65 3.86 -23.08 16.98
C SER A 65 5.00 -22.11 17.27
N LYS A 66 5.61 -21.59 16.21
CA LYS A 66 6.54 -20.47 16.30
C LYS A 66 6.25 -19.48 15.18
N ARG A 67 6.23 -18.19 15.52
CA ARG A 67 6.02 -17.12 14.56
C ARG A 67 7.35 -16.67 14.00
N VAL A 68 7.45 -16.65 12.67
CA VAL A 68 8.67 -16.39 11.92
C VAL A 68 8.42 -15.24 10.96
N PHE A 69 9.31 -14.26 10.95
CA PHE A 69 9.31 -13.17 10.00
C PHE A 69 10.48 -13.37 9.04
N SER A 70 10.16 -13.44 7.76
CA SER A 70 11.15 -13.66 6.70
C SER A 70 11.09 -12.55 5.67
N ARG A 71 12.21 -12.24 5.04
CA ARG A 71 12.34 -11.25 3.97
C ARG A 71 12.57 -11.96 2.65
N ILE A 72 11.74 -11.64 1.66
CA ILE A 72 11.89 -12.02 0.24
C ILE A 72 12.58 -10.84 -0.46
N ASP A 73 13.85 -10.99 -0.81
CA ASP A 73 14.64 -9.93 -1.43
C ASP A 73 14.49 -9.92 -2.97
N SER A 74 14.32 -8.75 -3.57
CA SER A 74 14.21 -8.59 -5.03
C SER A 74 15.52 -8.87 -5.77
N ARG A 75 16.66 -8.76 -5.09
CA ARG A 75 18.00 -8.99 -5.66
C ARG A 75 18.24 -10.46 -5.98
N GLU A 76 17.45 -11.37 -5.41
CA GLU A 76 17.56 -12.78 -5.67
C GLU A 76 16.82 -13.18 -6.95
N LYS A 77 17.54 -13.80 -7.88
CA LYS A 77 17.00 -14.20 -9.19
C LYS A 77 15.75 -15.08 -9.11
N ILE A 78 15.65 -15.93 -8.08
CA ILE A 78 14.48 -16.81 -7.89
C ILE A 78 13.21 -16.02 -7.53
N ASN A 79 13.35 -14.83 -6.96
CA ASN A 79 12.22 -14.00 -6.51
C ASN A 79 11.74 -13.02 -7.58
N HIS A 80 12.48 -12.86 -8.69
CA HIS A 80 12.14 -11.89 -9.76
C HIS A 80 10.70 -12.02 -10.27
N ASP A 81 10.18 -13.24 -10.31
CA ASP A 81 8.80 -13.58 -10.67
C ASP A 81 7.74 -12.79 -9.87
N ILE A 82 8.06 -12.38 -8.64
CA ILE A 82 7.17 -11.59 -7.76
C ILE A 82 7.24 -10.08 -8.08
N PHE A 83 8.42 -9.58 -8.45
CA PHE A 83 8.70 -8.14 -8.62
C PHE A 83 8.51 -7.66 -10.05
N LEU A 84 8.63 -8.55 -11.04
CA LEU A 84 8.51 -8.21 -12.45
C LEU A 84 7.10 -8.48 -12.99
N PRO A 85 6.67 -7.75 -14.04
CA PRO A 85 7.37 -6.62 -14.67
C PRO A 85 7.26 -5.32 -13.87
N TYR A 86 8.19 -4.41 -14.09
CA TYR A 86 8.14 -3.09 -13.46
C TYR A 86 7.07 -2.19 -14.09
N ASP A 87 6.37 -1.42 -13.26
CA ASP A 87 5.46 -0.36 -13.69
C ASP A 87 6.11 1.01 -13.50
N ASN A 88 5.53 2.04 -14.12
CA ASN A 88 5.96 3.43 -13.95
C ASN A 88 4.73 4.36 -14.00
N PHE A 89 4.82 5.50 -13.33
CA PHE A 89 3.83 6.56 -13.41
C PHE A 89 4.35 7.69 -14.30
N ASP A 90 3.48 8.22 -15.16
CA ASP A 90 3.78 9.40 -15.94
C ASP A 90 3.89 10.62 -15.02
N GLY A 91 4.88 11.47 -15.31
CA GLY A 91 5.23 12.61 -14.48
C GLY A 91 6.74 12.85 -14.51
N ASP A 92 7.14 13.95 -13.88
CA ASP A 92 8.55 14.27 -13.66
C ASP A 92 8.72 14.74 -12.22
N LEU A 93 9.93 14.67 -11.69
CA LEU A 93 10.27 15.15 -10.34
C LEU A 93 9.92 16.64 -10.15
N ALA A 94 9.84 17.42 -11.24
CA ALA A 94 9.46 18.83 -11.20
C ALA A 94 7.94 19.08 -11.13
N SER A 95 7.11 18.16 -11.64
CA SER A 95 5.65 18.34 -11.75
C SER A 95 4.85 17.33 -10.93
N GLY A 96 5.51 16.29 -10.44
CA GLY A 96 4.92 15.16 -9.75
C GLY A 96 4.27 14.17 -10.70
N SER A 97 3.60 13.19 -10.10
CA SER A 97 2.82 12.24 -10.85
C SER A 97 1.61 12.93 -11.51
N SER A 98 1.41 12.64 -12.79
CA SER A 98 0.22 13.03 -13.53
C SER A 98 -0.97 12.13 -13.19
N TYR A 99 -0.69 10.92 -12.70
CA TYR A 99 -1.69 9.94 -12.31
C TYR A 99 -2.50 10.44 -11.09
N ARG A 100 -3.78 10.72 -11.31
CA ARG A 100 -4.74 11.17 -10.28
C ARG A 100 -6.11 10.58 -10.59
N PRO A 101 -6.35 9.30 -10.26
CA PRO A 101 -7.60 8.64 -10.62
C PRO A 101 -8.74 9.27 -9.80
N SER A 102 -9.77 9.76 -10.50
CA SER A 102 -10.91 10.42 -9.88
C SER A 102 -12.10 9.48 -9.73
N SER A 103 -12.21 8.49 -10.62
CA SER A 103 -13.18 7.41 -10.54
C SER A 103 -12.49 6.05 -10.61
N PRO A 104 -13.17 4.97 -10.21
CA PRO A 104 -12.59 3.63 -10.28
C PRO A 104 -12.24 3.15 -11.70
N ASN A 105 -12.88 3.71 -12.73
CA ASN A 105 -12.57 3.38 -14.13
C ASN A 105 -11.25 4.01 -14.58
N ASP A 106 -10.80 5.07 -13.88
CA ASP A 106 -9.57 5.78 -14.17
C ASP A 106 -8.35 5.16 -13.46
N ILE A 107 -8.54 4.08 -12.69
CA ILE A 107 -7.43 3.42 -11.99
C ILE A 107 -6.44 2.84 -13.00
N ASP A 108 -6.94 2.26 -14.07
CA ASP A 108 -6.12 1.66 -15.11
C ASP A 108 -5.85 2.65 -16.27
N ASP A 109 -5.84 3.95 -15.96
CA ASP A 109 -5.52 5.04 -16.90
C ASP A 109 -4.09 4.90 -17.47
N PRO A 110 -3.85 5.30 -18.75
CA PRO A 110 -2.53 5.21 -19.38
C PRO A 110 -1.40 5.94 -18.65
N THR A 111 -1.70 6.94 -17.81
CA THR A 111 -0.70 7.62 -16.97
C THR A 111 -0.08 6.71 -15.91
N TRP A 112 -0.66 5.53 -15.65
CA TRP A 112 0.03 4.44 -14.95
C TRP A 112 0.43 3.36 -15.96
N ASN A 113 1.66 3.48 -16.43
CA ASN A 113 2.23 2.58 -17.42
C ASN A 113 2.53 1.22 -16.79
N LYS A 114 1.74 0.22 -17.20
CA LYS A 114 1.81 -1.17 -16.75
C LYS A 114 1.93 -2.09 -17.96
N ASP A 115 2.54 -3.25 -17.76
CA ASP A 115 2.54 -4.30 -18.78
C ASP A 115 1.10 -4.81 -19.03
N GLN A 116 0.79 -5.09 -20.30
CA GLN A 116 -0.57 -5.47 -20.73
C GLN A 116 -0.92 -6.93 -20.43
N ARG A 117 0.04 -7.77 -20.06
CA ARG A 117 -0.13 -9.22 -19.95
C ARG A 117 0.03 -9.71 -18.52
N ARG A 118 0.97 -9.13 -17.77
CA ARG A 118 1.38 -9.58 -16.42
C ARG A 118 1.70 -8.39 -15.55
N TRP A 119 1.40 -8.49 -14.25
CA TRP A 119 1.68 -7.41 -13.30
C TRP A 119 2.53 -7.92 -12.15
N SER A 120 3.37 -7.04 -11.60
CA SER A 120 4.09 -7.32 -10.36
C SER A 120 3.12 -7.44 -9.19
N LEU A 121 3.57 -8.06 -8.09
CA LEU A 121 2.77 -8.14 -6.87
C LEU A 121 2.40 -6.74 -6.33
N TRP A 122 3.32 -5.77 -6.40
CA TRP A 122 3.10 -4.39 -5.96
C TRP A 122 1.97 -3.73 -6.74
N THR A 123 2.03 -3.82 -8.08
CA THR A 123 1.01 -3.25 -8.97
C THR A 123 -0.38 -3.79 -8.63
N ILE A 124 -0.47 -5.10 -8.35
CA ILE A 124 -1.73 -5.76 -7.96
C ILE A 124 -2.20 -5.23 -6.60
N MET A 125 -1.31 -5.19 -5.60
CA MET A 125 -1.64 -4.70 -4.26
C MET A 125 -2.12 -3.24 -4.31
N LEU A 126 -1.37 -2.35 -4.95
CA LEU A 126 -1.69 -0.93 -5.05
C LEU A 126 -3.05 -0.69 -5.71
N ARG A 127 -3.31 -1.38 -6.83
CA ARG A 127 -4.59 -1.30 -7.54
C ARG A 127 -5.76 -1.69 -6.63
N HIS A 128 -5.64 -2.82 -5.94
CA HIS A 128 -6.72 -3.36 -5.12
C HIS A 128 -6.90 -2.62 -3.78
N LEU A 129 -5.84 -1.98 -3.27
CA LEU A 129 -5.94 -1.02 -2.16
C LEU A 129 -6.77 0.22 -2.55
N MET A 130 -6.56 0.76 -3.75
CA MET A 130 -7.35 1.88 -4.27
C MET A 130 -8.81 1.47 -4.56
N LEU A 131 -9.05 0.24 -5.02
CA LEU A 131 -10.41 -0.26 -5.22
C LEU A 131 -11.16 -0.52 -3.91
N GLY A 132 -10.45 -0.70 -2.79
CA GLY A 132 -11.03 -1.09 -1.50
C GLY A 132 -11.24 -2.60 -1.35
N ASP A 133 -10.60 -3.41 -2.19
CA ASP A 133 -10.65 -4.88 -2.11
C ASP A 133 -9.74 -5.45 -1.01
N LEU A 134 -8.71 -4.68 -0.62
CA LEU A 134 -7.71 -5.08 0.38
C LEU A 134 -7.70 -4.10 1.54
N THR A 135 -7.52 -4.62 2.75
CA THR A 135 -7.37 -3.78 3.94
C THR A 135 -5.89 -3.50 4.22
N MET A 136 -5.52 -2.23 4.28
CA MET A 136 -4.18 -1.80 4.67
C MET A 136 -4.05 -1.68 6.19
N TYR A 137 -3.03 -2.31 6.76
CA TYR A 137 -2.68 -2.19 8.17
C TYR A 137 -1.41 -1.39 8.35
N ARG A 138 -1.47 -0.32 9.13
CA ARG A 138 -0.32 0.55 9.38
C ARG A 138 0.72 -0.12 10.29
N VAL A 139 1.97 0.28 10.12
CA VAL A 139 3.10 -0.19 10.95
C VAL A 139 3.11 0.47 12.33
N SER A 140 2.52 1.66 12.47
CA SER A 140 2.41 2.38 13.74
C SER A 140 1.03 2.99 13.94
N SER A 141 0.76 3.44 15.17
CA SER A 141 -0.48 4.10 15.55
C SER A 141 -0.51 5.54 15.04
N GLU A 142 -1.70 6.08 14.77
CA GLU A 142 -1.90 7.50 14.47
C GLU A 142 -1.41 8.44 15.58
N PHE A 143 -1.56 8.01 16.83
CA PHE A 143 -1.23 8.82 18.00
C PHE A 143 0.24 8.73 18.39
N TYR A 144 0.91 7.66 17.98
CA TYR A 144 2.30 7.35 18.33
C TYR A 144 3.01 6.81 17.09
N PRO A 145 3.33 7.68 16.11
CA PRO A 145 3.93 7.26 14.85
C PRO A 145 5.37 6.74 15.03
N ASP A 146 6.06 7.19 16.09
CA ASP A 146 7.48 6.89 16.37
C ASP A 146 7.71 5.45 16.87
N VAL A 147 6.65 4.74 17.26
CA VAL A 147 6.75 3.37 17.77
C VAL A 147 6.08 2.40 16.80
N GLU A 148 6.91 1.59 16.15
CA GLU A 148 6.48 0.55 15.22
C GLU A 148 6.07 -0.73 15.99
N ASP A 149 4.76 -0.91 16.21
CA ASP A 149 4.14 -2.08 16.87
C ASP A 149 3.02 -2.69 16.00
N GLY A 150 3.07 -2.45 14.68
CA GLY A 150 2.03 -2.81 13.73
C GLY A 150 2.06 -4.27 13.27
N PHE A 151 3.04 -5.07 13.70
CA PHE A 151 3.28 -6.44 13.24
C PHE A 151 2.11 -7.41 13.47
N SER A 152 1.03 -7.01 14.15
CA SER A 152 -0.15 -7.82 14.48
C SER A 152 -1.46 -7.33 13.89
N PHE A 153 -1.44 -6.65 12.74
CA PHE A 153 -2.66 -6.15 12.08
C PHE A 153 -3.50 -5.25 13.00
N LYS A 154 -2.81 -4.50 13.86
CA LYS A 154 -3.42 -3.74 14.96
C LYS A 154 -4.11 -2.47 14.51
N TYR A 155 -3.62 -1.87 13.42
CA TYR A 155 -4.02 -0.55 12.95
C TYR A 155 -4.60 -0.62 11.53
N PRO A 156 -5.79 -1.21 11.32
CA PRO A 156 -6.44 -1.19 10.03
C PRO A 156 -6.85 0.23 9.66
N ILE A 157 -6.66 0.59 8.40
CA ILE A 157 -7.30 1.76 7.82
C ILE A 157 -8.74 1.38 7.50
N ALA A 158 -9.66 2.04 8.21
CA ALA A 158 -11.08 1.76 8.08
C ALA A 158 -11.60 2.20 6.71
N HIS A 159 -12.25 1.28 6.00
CA HIS A 159 -13.07 1.54 4.82
C HIS A 159 -14.49 1.00 5.05
N GLN A 160 -15.47 1.65 4.44
CA GLN A 160 -16.90 1.33 4.53
C GLN A 160 -17.36 0.46 3.36
N GLY A 161 -16.70 0.57 2.21
CA GLY A 161 -17.02 -0.27 1.05
C GLY A 161 -16.02 -0.16 -0.10
N GLN A 162 -16.45 -0.68 -1.24
CA GLN A 162 -15.70 -0.57 -2.50
C GLN A 162 -15.75 0.87 -3.01
N ASN A 163 -14.63 1.36 -3.54
CA ASN A 163 -14.42 2.73 -4.05
C ASN A 163 -14.20 3.84 -3.01
N ASP A 164 -14.00 3.51 -1.73
CA ASP A 164 -13.71 4.49 -0.68
C ASP A 164 -12.55 5.44 -1.01
N TYR A 165 -11.56 4.99 -1.78
CA TYR A 165 -10.46 5.83 -2.27
C TYR A 165 -10.93 7.02 -3.12
N PHE A 166 -12.01 6.88 -3.86
CA PHE A 166 -12.54 7.94 -4.73
C PHE A 166 -13.54 8.82 -4.00
N GLU A 167 -14.36 8.22 -3.14
CA GLU A 167 -15.50 8.86 -2.49
C GLU A 167 -15.12 9.52 -1.16
N VAL A 168 -14.23 8.88 -0.38
CA VAL A 168 -13.88 9.29 0.97
C VAL A 168 -12.49 9.94 0.99
N LYS A 169 -12.46 11.27 1.06
CA LYS A 169 -11.21 12.06 1.10
C LYS A 169 -10.24 11.61 2.21
N LYS A 170 -10.76 11.28 3.40
CA LYS A 170 -9.95 10.80 4.53
C LYS A 170 -9.19 9.51 4.17
N TYR A 171 -9.91 8.50 3.69
CA TYR A 171 -9.33 7.21 3.28
C TYR A 171 -8.29 7.40 2.17
N ARG A 172 -8.60 8.21 1.14
CA ARG A 172 -7.64 8.55 0.07
C ARG A 172 -6.33 9.13 0.61
N ASN A 173 -6.43 10.09 1.52
CA ASN A 173 -5.25 10.74 2.09
C ASN A 173 -4.42 9.77 2.94
N GLU A 174 -5.07 8.87 3.68
CA GLU A 174 -4.38 7.85 4.48
C GLU A 174 -3.67 6.82 3.61
N ILE A 175 -4.29 6.39 2.50
CA ILE A 175 -3.64 5.51 1.52
C ILE A 175 -2.45 6.24 0.88
N ASN A 176 -2.66 7.45 0.37
CA ASN A 176 -1.62 8.24 -0.28
C ASN A 176 -0.46 8.56 0.66
N GLY A 177 -0.74 8.83 1.95
CA GLY A 177 0.30 9.07 2.95
C GLY A 177 1.26 7.90 3.17
N VAL A 178 0.93 6.70 2.69
CA VAL A 178 1.79 5.52 2.77
C VAL A 178 2.38 5.14 1.40
N VAL A 179 1.62 5.24 0.32
CA VAL A 179 2.02 4.76 -1.03
C VAL A 179 2.60 5.86 -1.94
N THR A 180 2.63 7.10 -1.46
CA THR A 180 3.20 8.24 -2.20
C THR A 180 4.29 8.92 -1.39
N SER A 181 5.26 9.51 -2.07
CA SER A 181 6.21 10.44 -1.48
C SER A 181 5.79 11.88 -1.79
N GLY A 182 5.95 12.76 -0.80
CA GLY A 182 5.54 14.16 -0.86
C GLY A 182 4.10 14.41 -0.43
N GLY A 183 3.49 15.45 -1.02
CA GLY A 183 2.08 15.79 -0.77
C GLY A 183 1.83 16.87 0.30
N ILE A 184 2.82 17.23 1.11
CA ILE A 184 2.72 18.39 2.01
C ILE A 184 3.25 19.63 1.29
N GLY A 185 2.38 20.38 0.63
CA GLY A 185 2.81 21.58 -0.07
C GLY A 185 3.31 22.70 0.84
N PRO A 186 3.91 23.74 0.24
CA PRO A 186 4.47 24.86 0.97
C PRO A 186 3.37 25.62 1.72
N LYS A 187 3.74 26.23 2.85
CA LYS A 187 2.83 27.11 3.59
C LYS A 187 2.36 28.25 2.68
N LEU A 188 1.09 28.59 2.79
CA LEU A 188 0.52 29.74 2.10
C LEU A 188 1.07 31.01 2.74
N ARG A 189 2.10 31.56 2.11
CA ARG A 189 2.75 32.80 2.53
C ARG A 189 2.34 33.93 1.60
N ILE A 190 1.94 35.05 2.19
CA ILE A 190 1.66 36.31 1.50
C ILE A 190 2.75 37.34 1.84
N TYR A 191 2.99 38.27 0.92
CA TYR A 191 3.80 39.45 1.20
C TYR A 191 2.87 40.60 1.60
N ARG A 192 3.20 41.29 2.69
CA ARG A 192 2.41 42.42 3.21
C ARG A 192 3.08 43.73 2.79
N PRO A 193 2.54 44.45 1.79
CA PRO A 193 3.21 45.64 1.23
C PRO A 193 3.33 46.82 2.19
N VAL A 194 2.42 47.00 3.15
CA VAL A 194 2.47 48.10 4.12
C VAL A 194 3.45 47.78 5.26
N SER A 195 3.50 46.52 5.67
CA SER A 195 4.35 46.04 6.76
C SER A 195 5.75 45.61 6.32
N GLU A 196 5.99 45.49 5.01
CA GLU A 196 7.24 45.03 4.37
C GLU A 196 7.74 43.65 4.85
N ASP A 197 6.83 42.76 5.24
CA ASP A 197 7.17 41.43 5.75
C ASP A 197 6.35 40.31 5.08
N THR A 198 6.65 39.06 5.41
CA THR A 198 5.94 37.89 4.90
C THR A 198 5.18 37.18 6.01
N LEU A 199 3.90 36.88 5.78
CA LEU A 199 3.01 36.24 6.74
C LEU A 199 2.55 34.87 6.23
N ASP A 200 2.65 33.85 7.07
CA ASP A 200 2.02 32.55 6.84
C ASP A 200 0.54 32.64 7.25
N ILE A 201 -0.38 32.32 6.33
CA ILE A 201 -1.81 32.28 6.64
C ILE A 201 -2.11 31.09 7.55
N VAL A 202 -2.73 31.36 8.69
CA VAL A 202 -3.11 30.34 9.68
C VAL A 202 -4.62 30.18 9.68
N LYS A 203 -5.09 28.93 9.67
CA LYS A 203 -6.53 28.66 9.75
C LYS A 203 -7.07 29.06 11.12
N THR A 204 -8.14 29.85 11.11
CA THR A 204 -8.89 30.25 12.30
C THR A 204 -10.15 29.39 12.46
N ASP A 205 -10.86 29.54 13.59
CA ASP A 205 -12.16 28.88 13.82
C ASP A 205 -13.30 29.41 12.92
N GLN A 206 -13.04 30.44 12.12
CA GLN A 206 -14.03 31.07 11.24
C GLN A 206 -14.18 30.30 9.92
N THR A 207 -15.33 30.48 9.26
CA THR A 207 -15.48 30.05 7.86
C THR A 207 -14.58 30.90 6.98
N LEU A 208 -14.09 30.34 5.85
CA LEU A 208 -13.20 31.07 4.95
C LEU A 208 -13.82 32.40 4.49
N THR A 209 -15.13 32.41 4.22
CA THR A 209 -15.86 33.62 3.82
C THR A 209 -15.80 34.72 4.88
N ALA A 210 -16.07 34.38 6.15
CA ALA A 210 -16.01 35.32 7.26
C ALA A 210 -14.58 35.82 7.50
N TYR A 211 -13.60 34.92 7.36
CA TYR A 211 -12.19 35.26 7.44
C TYR A 211 -11.79 36.27 6.35
N LEU A 212 -12.12 35.99 5.09
CA LEU A 212 -11.84 36.90 3.96
C LEU A 212 -12.58 38.24 4.09
N ASP A 213 -13.84 38.25 4.52
CA ASP A 213 -14.60 39.49 4.72
C ASP A 213 -13.97 40.37 5.81
N SER A 214 -13.41 39.76 6.86
CA SER A 214 -12.69 40.50 7.92
C SER A 214 -11.41 41.19 7.43
N LEU A 215 -10.78 40.66 6.39
CA LEU A 215 -9.52 41.15 5.83
C LEU A 215 -9.72 42.08 4.62
N ARG A 216 -10.96 42.24 4.15
CA ARG A 216 -11.28 42.96 2.90
C ARG A 216 -10.91 44.44 2.92
N SER A 217 -10.86 45.06 4.09
CA SER A 217 -10.50 46.47 4.25
C SER A 217 -8.99 46.70 4.40
N ASP A 218 -8.20 45.64 4.55
CA ASP A 218 -6.77 45.73 4.85
C ASP A 218 -5.93 45.58 3.56
N PRO A 219 -5.17 46.62 3.16
CA PRO A 219 -4.30 46.56 1.98
C PRO A 219 -3.21 45.48 2.07
N ASP A 220 -2.84 45.03 3.27
CA ASP A 220 -1.77 44.04 3.45
C ASP A 220 -2.14 42.64 2.91
N TYR A 221 -3.41 42.38 2.63
CA TYR A 221 -3.91 41.07 2.21
C TYR A 221 -4.34 41.00 0.74
N GLU A 222 -3.98 41.99 -0.09
CA GLU A 222 -4.33 42.02 -1.51
C GLU A 222 -3.91 40.74 -2.26
N ASP A 223 -2.70 40.23 -1.97
CA ASP A 223 -2.16 38.98 -2.52
C ASP A 223 -3.07 37.76 -2.27
N LEU A 224 -3.79 37.73 -1.14
CA LEU A 224 -4.70 36.64 -0.78
C LEU A 224 -5.96 36.63 -1.66
N PHE A 225 -6.46 37.81 -2.04
CA PHE A 225 -7.63 37.97 -2.91
C PHE A 225 -7.32 37.71 -4.39
N GLY A 226 -6.05 37.68 -4.78
CA GLY A 226 -5.61 37.28 -6.11
C GLY A 226 -5.70 35.76 -6.37
N ILE A 227 -5.93 34.96 -5.33
CA ILE A 227 -6.02 33.49 -5.42
C ILE A 227 -7.46 33.08 -5.76
N GLU A 228 -7.60 32.03 -6.56
CA GLU A 228 -8.90 31.45 -6.87
C GLU A 228 -9.61 30.94 -5.60
N ILE A 229 -10.82 31.42 -5.35
CA ILE A 229 -11.57 31.16 -4.09
C ILE A 229 -11.82 29.65 -3.88
N THR A 230 -12.04 28.91 -4.96
CA THR A 230 -12.26 27.44 -4.93
C THR A 230 -11.04 26.71 -4.36
N LYS A 231 -9.84 27.02 -4.86
CA LYS A 231 -8.59 26.44 -4.37
C LYS A 231 -8.29 26.87 -2.93
N LEU A 232 -8.53 28.14 -2.62
CA LEU A 232 -8.31 28.63 -1.27
C LEU A 232 -9.26 27.95 -0.26
N GLN A 233 -10.50 27.67 -0.66
CA GLN A 233 -11.47 26.90 0.13
C GLN A 233 -10.97 25.47 0.38
N GLU A 234 -10.45 24.80 -0.65
CA GLU A 234 -9.88 23.46 -0.51
C GLU A 234 -8.69 23.42 0.46
N TRP A 235 -7.79 24.41 0.37
CA TRP A 235 -6.64 24.53 1.28
C TRP A 235 -7.08 24.89 2.70
N TRP A 236 -8.07 25.76 2.85
CA TRP A 236 -8.64 26.13 4.15
C TRP A 236 -9.28 24.92 4.83
N ASP A 237 -10.07 24.13 4.10
CA ASP A 237 -10.76 22.96 4.64
C ASP A 237 -9.79 21.85 5.04
N PHE A 238 -8.63 21.75 4.37
CA PHE A 238 -7.59 20.78 4.69
C PHE A 238 -6.80 21.10 5.97
N ALA A 239 -6.56 22.38 6.27
CA ALA A 239 -5.80 22.76 7.45
C ALA A 239 -6.57 22.48 8.75
N SER A 240 -5.86 22.10 9.81
CA SER A 240 -6.38 22.10 11.19
C SER A 240 -6.44 23.53 11.73
N VAL A 241 -7.37 23.80 12.65
CA VAL A 241 -7.45 25.08 13.35
C VAL A 241 -6.11 25.39 14.02
N ASN A 242 -5.68 26.66 13.98
CA ASN A 242 -4.39 27.14 14.49
C ASN A 242 -3.17 26.56 13.78
N SER A 243 -3.35 25.95 12.61
CA SER A 243 -2.26 25.45 11.77
C SER A 243 -2.14 26.26 10.48
N PRO A 244 -0.93 26.41 9.91
CA PRO A 244 -0.75 27.09 8.63
C PRO A 244 -1.52 26.41 7.51
N VAL A 245 -2.19 27.22 6.69
CA VAL A 245 -2.79 26.79 5.42
C VAL A 245 -1.65 26.46 4.46
N ARG A 246 -1.77 25.38 3.68
CA ARG A 246 -0.74 24.91 2.74
C ARG A 246 -1.30 24.82 1.34
N LYS A 247 -0.44 25.09 0.35
CA LYS A 247 -0.74 24.88 -1.08
C LYS A 247 -0.66 23.38 -1.41
N ASP A 248 -1.04 23.03 -2.64
CA ASP A 248 -0.92 21.66 -3.12
C ASP A 248 0.54 21.22 -3.20
N GLY A 249 0.85 20.11 -2.55
CA GLY A 249 2.17 19.48 -2.63
C GLY A 249 2.32 18.66 -3.90
N ILE A 250 3.49 18.73 -4.50
CA ILE A 250 3.86 17.74 -5.51
C ILE A 250 3.87 16.36 -4.84
N THR A 251 3.20 15.40 -5.47
CA THR A 251 3.04 14.03 -4.97
C THR A 251 3.51 13.07 -6.04
N MET A 252 4.24 12.04 -5.64
CA MET A 252 4.65 10.98 -6.55
C MET A 252 4.30 9.61 -5.98
N TYR A 253 3.59 8.80 -6.77
CA TYR A 253 3.35 7.40 -6.40
C TYR A 253 4.65 6.60 -6.47
N ILE A 254 4.77 5.60 -5.60
CA ILE A 254 5.89 4.69 -5.61
C ILE A 254 5.70 3.66 -6.75
N PRO A 255 6.54 3.68 -7.80
CA PRO A 255 6.55 2.64 -8.82
C PRO A 255 7.10 1.31 -8.27
N SER A 256 6.81 0.20 -8.94
CA SER A 256 7.12 -1.15 -8.45
C SER A 256 8.62 -1.45 -8.41
N ASN A 257 9.43 -0.77 -9.21
CA ASN A 257 10.90 -0.83 -9.16
C ASN A 257 11.48 -0.28 -7.85
N ASN A 258 10.75 0.54 -7.11
CA ASN A 258 11.19 1.08 -5.82
C ASN A 258 10.93 0.11 -4.66
N ILE A 259 10.16 -0.96 -4.89
CA ILE A 259 9.91 -2.01 -3.89
C ILE A 259 11.09 -2.99 -3.90
N VAL A 260 11.85 -3.00 -2.80
CA VAL A 260 13.11 -3.76 -2.69
C VAL A 260 12.94 -5.16 -2.14
N ALA A 261 11.90 -5.38 -1.34
CA ALA A 261 11.64 -6.67 -0.71
C ALA A 261 10.17 -6.81 -0.34
N TYR A 262 9.76 -8.04 -0.02
CA TYR A 262 8.53 -8.30 0.72
C TYR A 262 8.86 -9.00 2.03
N ASN A 263 8.48 -8.41 3.15
CA ASN A 263 8.54 -9.07 4.44
C ASN A 263 7.27 -9.89 4.63
N ILE A 264 7.43 -11.17 4.97
CA ILE A 264 6.34 -12.11 5.23
C ILE A 264 6.33 -12.49 6.70
N LYS A 265 5.13 -12.53 7.27
CA LYS A 265 4.86 -13.03 8.60
C LYS A 265 4.25 -14.41 8.47
N GLU A 266 4.89 -15.41 9.05
CA GLU A 266 4.49 -16.81 8.97
C GLU A 266 4.30 -17.43 10.35
N ASP A 267 3.34 -18.34 10.45
CA ASP A 267 3.24 -19.26 11.57
C ASP A 267 3.69 -20.64 11.12
N TRP A 268 4.76 -21.13 11.75
CA TRP A 268 5.25 -22.48 11.56
C TRP A 268 4.72 -23.30 12.70
N PHE A 269 4.01 -24.38 12.39
CA PHE A 269 3.37 -25.18 13.41
C PHE A 269 3.36 -26.65 13.07
N PHE A 270 3.29 -27.48 14.12
CA PHE A 270 3.18 -28.92 14.00
C PHE A 270 1.76 -29.36 14.33
N ASP A 271 1.10 -29.92 13.32
CA ASP A 271 -0.22 -30.52 13.46
C ASP A 271 -0.06 -32.00 13.84
N LYS A 272 -0.62 -32.38 15.00
CA LYS A 272 -0.59 -33.76 15.49
C LYS A 272 -1.35 -34.73 14.59
N GLU A 273 -2.52 -34.34 14.06
CA GLU A 273 -3.37 -35.26 13.30
C GLU A 273 -2.68 -35.68 12.00
N ARG A 274 -2.01 -34.74 11.35
CA ARG A 274 -1.28 -34.95 10.10
C ARG A 274 0.16 -35.37 10.32
N SER A 275 0.69 -35.18 11.54
CA SER A 275 2.10 -35.34 11.88
C SER A 275 3.00 -34.55 10.93
N LEU A 276 2.60 -33.35 10.50
CA LEU A 276 3.39 -32.55 9.55
C LEU A 276 3.68 -31.16 10.12
N LEU A 277 4.89 -30.66 9.89
CA LEU A 277 5.21 -29.25 10.10
C LEU A 277 4.73 -28.45 8.89
N ASP A 278 3.70 -27.65 9.09
CA ASP A 278 3.14 -26.77 8.07
C ASP A 278 3.53 -25.31 8.35
N ARG A 279 3.54 -24.50 7.30
CA ARG A 279 3.95 -23.09 7.34
C ARG A 279 2.88 -22.25 6.67
N ARG A 280 2.21 -21.42 7.44
CA ARG A 280 1.14 -20.55 6.94
C ARG A 280 1.60 -19.12 6.91
N ILE A 281 1.47 -18.50 5.74
CA ILE A 281 1.69 -17.06 5.59
C ILE A 281 0.45 -16.36 6.14
N ILE A 282 0.69 -15.50 7.12
CA ILE A 282 -0.34 -14.73 7.83
C ILE A 282 -0.45 -13.34 7.22
N GLY A 283 0.69 -12.71 6.93
CA GLY A 283 0.75 -11.36 6.38
C GLY A 283 1.92 -11.14 5.46
N ILE A 284 1.80 -10.13 4.61
CA ILE A 284 2.85 -9.67 3.73
C ILE A 284 2.93 -8.15 3.76
N ALA A 285 4.14 -7.62 3.69
CA ALA A 285 4.43 -6.20 3.71
C ALA A 285 5.43 -5.86 2.59
N PRO A 286 5.13 -4.89 1.71
CA PRO A 286 6.11 -4.36 0.78
C PRO A 286 7.14 -3.53 1.56
N VAL A 287 8.40 -3.62 1.16
CA VAL A 287 9.50 -2.87 1.75
C VAL A 287 9.97 -1.81 0.76
N ALA A 288 10.05 -0.58 1.23
CA ALA A 288 10.57 0.55 0.49
C ALA A 288 11.73 1.21 1.25
N ARG A 289 12.34 2.20 0.63
CA ARG A 289 13.51 2.91 1.15
C ARG A 289 13.11 4.24 1.76
N TYR A 290 13.59 4.49 2.96
CA TYR A 290 13.34 5.69 3.76
C TYR A 290 14.65 6.41 4.07
N THR A 291 14.57 7.70 4.37
CA THR A 291 15.70 8.43 4.96
C THR A 291 16.06 7.80 6.31
N TYR A 292 17.36 7.76 6.61
CA TYR A 292 17.84 7.33 7.92
C TYR A 292 18.21 8.55 8.74
N GLU A 293 17.60 8.69 9.91
CA GLU A 293 17.93 9.72 10.89
C GLU A 293 18.55 9.03 12.10
N GLU A 294 19.77 9.44 12.47
CA GLU A 294 20.41 8.92 13.69
C GLU A 294 19.64 9.45 14.90
N PRO A 295 19.07 8.58 15.75
CA PRO A 295 18.32 9.03 16.92
C PRO A 295 19.23 9.82 17.87
N GLY A 296 18.71 10.90 18.44
CA GLY A 296 19.37 11.64 19.51
C GLY A 296 19.63 10.76 20.74
N GLU A 297 20.56 11.17 21.60
CA GLU A 297 20.90 10.43 22.82
C GLU A 297 19.66 10.29 23.73
N GLY A 298 19.10 9.08 23.83
CA GLY A 298 17.91 8.78 24.62
C GLY A 298 16.57 8.88 23.86
N GLU A 299 16.59 9.20 22.58
CA GLU A 299 15.40 9.20 21.71
C GLU A 299 15.21 7.85 21.02
N LEU A 300 13.95 7.52 20.73
CA LEU A 300 13.63 6.33 19.95
C LEU A 300 13.92 6.59 18.46
N PRO A 301 14.36 5.57 17.71
CA PRO A 301 14.54 5.72 16.27
C PRO A 301 13.20 6.04 15.61
N THR A 302 13.10 7.22 15.02
CA THR A 302 11.93 7.63 14.24
C THR A 302 12.00 7.02 12.85
N ARG A 303 10.83 6.93 12.22
CA ARG A 303 10.74 6.56 10.80
C ARG A 303 11.01 7.79 9.96
N GLY A 304 11.99 7.69 9.05
CA GLY A 304 12.27 8.76 8.10
C GLY A 304 11.21 8.91 7.00
N GLU A 305 11.51 9.79 6.05
CA GLU A 305 10.64 10.10 4.92
C GLU A 305 10.86 9.13 3.75
N LEU A 306 9.80 8.84 3.00
CA LEU A 306 9.81 7.87 1.91
C LEU A 306 10.56 8.44 0.69
N LEU A 307 11.56 7.69 0.24
CA LEU A 307 12.38 8.07 -0.92
C LEU A 307 11.79 7.55 -2.22
N VAL A 308 11.99 8.35 -3.26
CA VAL A 308 11.66 8.01 -4.64
C VAL A 308 12.94 7.76 -5.42
N TYR A 309 12.95 6.74 -6.25
CA TYR A 309 14.04 6.50 -7.18
C TYR A 309 13.64 6.82 -8.61
N ASP A 310 14.55 7.49 -9.32
CA ASP A 310 14.46 7.65 -10.77
C ASP A 310 14.87 6.35 -11.49
N GLN A 311 14.64 6.27 -12.80
CA GLN A 311 15.06 5.18 -13.69
C GLN A 311 16.57 4.93 -13.64
N THR A 312 17.36 5.96 -13.30
CA THR A 312 18.82 5.87 -13.10
C THR A 312 19.23 5.27 -11.75
N GLY A 313 18.28 5.07 -10.82
CA GLY A 313 18.53 4.52 -9.49
C GLY A 313 19.03 5.54 -8.47
N LYS A 314 18.89 6.84 -8.74
CA LYS A 314 19.19 7.92 -7.79
C LYS A 314 18.01 8.17 -6.83
N PRO A 315 18.26 8.33 -5.52
CA PRO A 315 17.24 8.67 -4.54
C PRO A 315 16.90 10.17 -4.53
N PHE A 316 15.61 10.47 -4.41
CA PHE A 316 15.06 11.81 -4.29
C PHE A 316 14.13 11.91 -3.08
N LEU A 317 14.22 13.04 -2.40
CA LEU A 317 13.40 13.41 -1.25
C LEU A 317 12.55 14.64 -1.59
N PHE A 318 11.31 14.66 -1.13
CA PHE A 318 10.43 15.81 -1.34
C PHE A 318 10.71 16.92 -0.31
N SER A 319 11.07 18.11 -0.79
CA SER A 319 11.27 19.30 0.03
C SER A 319 10.00 20.15 0.07
N SER A 320 9.34 20.22 1.23
CA SER A 320 8.09 20.99 1.39
C SER A 320 8.28 22.51 1.25
N THR A 321 9.50 23.03 1.44
CA THR A 321 9.81 24.46 1.33
C THR A 321 9.86 24.89 -0.13
N GLY A 322 10.55 24.10 -0.97
CA GLY A 322 10.68 24.37 -2.41
C GLY A 322 9.52 23.82 -3.24
N ASN A 323 8.71 22.91 -2.68
CA ASN A 323 7.74 22.09 -3.41
C ASN A 323 8.40 21.31 -4.56
N THR A 324 9.60 20.80 -4.33
CA THR A 324 10.44 20.15 -5.35
C THR A 324 11.08 18.89 -4.78
N PHE A 325 11.37 17.92 -5.64
CA PHE A 325 12.18 16.77 -5.27
C PHE A 325 13.67 17.11 -5.40
N GLU A 326 14.42 16.90 -4.33
CA GLU A 326 15.86 17.15 -4.23
C GLU A 326 16.61 15.82 -4.10
N GLU A 327 17.82 15.71 -4.68
CA GLU A 327 18.64 14.49 -4.59
C GLU A 327 19.05 14.26 -3.13
N TYR A 328 18.88 13.02 -2.66
CA TYR A 328 19.19 12.65 -1.27
C TYR A 328 20.51 11.90 -1.18
N GLU A 329 21.52 12.50 -0.55
CA GLU A 329 22.86 11.89 -0.41
C GLU A 329 23.07 11.17 0.94
N GLY A 330 22.05 11.15 1.80
CA GLY A 330 22.14 10.56 3.14
C GLY A 330 22.10 9.03 3.16
N ARG A 331 22.17 8.48 4.37
CA ARG A 331 21.99 7.03 4.58
C ARG A 331 20.53 6.65 4.35
N VAL A 332 20.34 5.47 3.78
CA VAL A 332 19.03 4.93 3.44
C VAL A 332 18.76 3.69 4.26
N GLU A 333 17.53 3.57 4.75
CA GLU A 333 17.04 2.41 5.49
C GLU A 333 15.90 1.72 4.72
N GLU A 334 15.82 0.39 4.79
CA GLU A 334 14.77 -0.40 4.14
C GLU A 334 13.73 -0.85 5.17
N ARG A 335 12.52 -0.26 5.15
CA ARG A 335 11.44 -0.56 6.11
C ARG A 335 10.14 -0.96 5.43
N GLU A 336 9.30 -1.69 6.17
CA GLU A 336 7.95 -2.07 5.74
C GLU A 336 7.06 -0.84 5.53
N MET A 337 6.39 -0.75 4.39
CA MET A 337 5.42 0.32 4.12
C MET A 337 4.15 0.13 4.97
N PHE A 338 3.56 -1.05 4.89
CA PHE A 338 2.32 -1.46 5.56
C PHE A 338 2.17 -2.98 5.51
N TRP A 339 1.24 -3.53 6.29
CA TRP A 339 0.89 -4.94 6.27
C TRP A 339 -0.44 -5.18 5.56
N ILE A 340 -0.54 -6.28 4.80
CA ILE A 340 -1.80 -6.82 4.28
C ILE A 340 -2.03 -8.20 4.86
N TYR A 341 -3.29 -8.51 5.20
CA TYR A 341 -3.68 -9.85 5.60
C TYR A 341 -3.61 -10.81 4.40
N PHE A 342 -2.83 -11.88 4.51
CA PHE A 342 -2.48 -12.68 3.35
C PHE A 342 -3.68 -13.41 2.76
N GLU A 343 -4.64 -13.88 3.56
CA GLU A 343 -5.83 -14.56 3.03
C GLU A 343 -6.74 -13.66 2.17
N GLU A 344 -6.85 -12.37 2.52
CA GLU A 344 -7.52 -11.37 1.67
C GLU A 344 -6.79 -11.23 0.33
N LEU A 345 -5.46 -11.11 0.39
CA LEU A 345 -4.62 -11.00 -0.79
C LEU A 345 -4.73 -12.22 -1.70
N ARG A 346 -4.82 -13.44 -1.15
CA ARG A 346 -4.95 -14.70 -1.92
C ARG A 346 -6.15 -14.71 -2.86
N ASN A 347 -7.29 -14.19 -2.39
CA ASN A 347 -8.51 -14.11 -3.21
C ASN A 347 -8.34 -13.19 -4.42
N VAL A 348 -7.47 -12.19 -4.30
CA VAL A 348 -7.10 -11.28 -5.39
C VAL A 348 -6.07 -11.93 -6.31
N ILE A 349 -4.90 -12.29 -5.77
CA ILE A 349 -3.71 -12.67 -6.56
C ILE A 349 -3.87 -13.99 -7.33
N ILE A 350 -4.85 -14.83 -6.98
CA ILE A 350 -5.14 -16.06 -7.72
C ILE A 350 -5.60 -15.83 -9.17
N ASN A 351 -6.22 -14.67 -9.43
CA ASN A 351 -6.67 -14.27 -10.77
C ASN A 351 -5.59 -13.54 -11.57
N TYR A 352 -4.37 -13.46 -11.03
CA TYR A 352 -3.20 -12.85 -11.66
C TYR A 352 -2.15 -13.90 -11.96
N TYR A 353 -1.59 -13.83 -13.15
CA TYR A 353 -0.50 -14.70 -13.56
C TYR A 353 0.85 -14.06 -13.24
N VAL A 354 1.77 -14.91 -12.84
CA VAL A 354 3.17 -14.56 -12.61
C VAL A 354 3.87 -14.28 -13.96
N TYR A 355 4.83 -13.36 -13.95
CA TYR A 355 5.74 -13.16 -15.06
C TYR A 355 6.67 -14.37 -15.24
N ASN A 356 6.87 -14.84 -16.47
CA ASN A 356 7.76 -15.95 -16.75
C ASN A 356 8.64 -15.62 -17.95
N ASP A 357 9.95 -15.49 -17.73
CA ASP A 357 10.94 -15.14 -18.76
C ASP A 357 11.22 -16.30 -19.74
N ARG A 358 10.96 -17.54 -19.33
CA ARG A 358 11.29 -18.75 -20.11
C ARG A 358 10.15 -19.23 -20.98
N ASN A 359 8.91 -19.12 -20.50
CA ASN A 359 7.75 -19.67 -21.21
C ASN A 359 6.44 -18.97 -20.89
N ASP A 360 5.98 -18.12 -21.81
CA ASP A 360 4.70 -17.42 -21.76
C ASP A 360 3.47 -18.35 -21.80
N ALA A 361 3.64 -19.60 -22.26
CA ALA A 361 2.56 -20.58 -22.30
C ALA A 361 2.32 -21.26 -20.94
N GLN A 362 3.27 -21.18 -20.01
CA GLN A 362 3.09 -21.78 -18.69
C GLN A 362 2.23 -20.87 -17.81
N TRP A 363 1.06 -21.38 -17.41
CA TRP A 363 0.13 -20.65 -16.55
C TRP A 363 0.35 -21.01 -15.09
N MET A 364 0.91 -20.07 -14.32
CA MET A 364 0.98 -20.13 -12.86
C MET A 364 0.37 -18.87 -12.28
N SER A 365 -0.61 -19.03 -11.39
CA SER A 365 -1.15 -17.87 -10.67
C SER A 365 -0.16 -17.39 -9.61
N MET A 366 -0.26 -16.12 -9.21
CA MET A 366 0.57 -15.59 -8.14
C MET A 366 0.27 -16.30 -6.81
N ASP A 367 -0.99 -16.71 -6.56
CA ASP A 367 -1.33 -17.59 -5.42
C ASP A 367 -0.59 -18.94 -5.47
N ASP A 368 -0.56 -19.59 -6.65
CA ASP A 368 0.15 -20.88 -6.82
C ASP A 368 1.65 -20.76 -6.50
N LEU A 369 2.28 -19.61 -6.78
CA LEU A 369 3.69 -19.35 -6.47
C LEU A 369 3.93 -19.38 -4.97
N PHE A 370 3.09 -18.68 -4.19
CA PHE A 370 3.19 -18.67 -2.73
C PHE A 370 2.81 -20.01 -2.12
N TRP A 371 1.74 -20.64 -2.62
CA TRP A 371 1.29 -21.96 -2.16
C TRP A 371 2.37 -23.03 -2.37
N LYS A 372 3.04 -23.02 -3.53
CA LYS A 372 4.16 -23.94 -3.83
C LYS A 372 5.49 -23.47 -3.24
N ARG A 373 5.51 -22.33 -2.52
CA ARG A 373 6.70 -21.69 -1.95
C ARG A 373 7.84 -21.54 -2.96
N LYS A 374 7.52 -21.10 -4.18
CA LYS A 374 8.49 -20.85 -5.25
C LYS A 374 9.16 -19.48 -5.09
N PHE A 375 9.78 -19.28 -3.93
CA PHE A 375 10.55 -18.09 -3.59
C PHE A 375 11.60 -18.47 -2.55
N ASN A 376 12.65 -17.67 -2.42
CA ASN A 376 13.60 -17.77 -1.34
C ASN A 376 13.43 -16.59 -0.37
N SER A 377 13.65 -16.87 0.91
CA SER A 377 13.44 -15.90 1.97
C SER A 377 14.40 -16.12 3.12
N THR A 378 14.87 -15.02 3.71
CA THR A 378 15.79 -15.02 4.85
C THR A 378 15.05 -14.60 6.11
N ILE A 379 15.17 -15.39 7.18
CA ILE A 379 14.55 -15.08 8.47
C ILE A 379 15.26 -13.87 9.08
N TYR A 380 14.52 -12.85 9.51
CA TYR A 380 15.10 -11.66 10.17
C TYR A 380 14.59 -11.47 11.60
N LYS A 381 13.42 -12.04 11.94
CA LYS A 381 12.85 -12.00 13.29
C LYS A 381 12.08 -13.28 13.57
N VAL A 382 12.09 -13.73 14.82
CA VAL A 382 11.33 -14.88 15.29
C VAL A 382 10.72 -14.54 16.65
N SER A 383 9.54 -15.06 16.95
CA SER A 383 8.92 -14.91 18.27
C SER A 383 9.86 -15.43 19.36
N ASP A 384 10.35 -14.52 20.18
CA ASP A 384 11.17 -14.74 21.37
C ASP A 384 10.64 -13.87 22.51
N LYS A 385 11.04 -14.18 23.75
CA LYS A 385 10.66 -13.45 24.96
C LYS A 385 10.96 -11.94 24.89
N PHE A 386 11.98 -11.56 24.12
CA PHE A 386 12.46 -10.18 24.04
C PHE A 386 12.04 -9.45 22.76
N ASP A 387 11.31 -10.10 21.86
CA ASP A 387 10.83 -9.55 20.57
C ASP A 387 11.91 -8.82 19.71
N ARG A 388 13.15 -9.29 19.81
CA ARG A 388 14.30 -8.69 19.10
C ARG A 388 14.42 -9.19 17.68
N GLU A 389 14.93 -8.35 16.80
CA GLU A 389 15.37 -8.75 15.48
C GLU A 389 16.76 -9.38 15.53
N ILE A 390 17.08 -10.21 14.54
CA ILE A 390 18.41 -10.83 14.45
C ILE A 390 19.51 -9.76 14.31
N GLN A 391 19.20 -8.67 13.61
CA GLN A 391 20.13 -7.57 13.38
C GLN A 391 20.48 -6.78 14.65
N ASP A 392 19.63 -6.82 15.69
CA ASP A 392 19.88 -6.13 16.96
C ASP A 392 21.05 -6.72 17.74
N TYR A 393 21.37 -8.01 17.52
CA TYR A 393 22.39 -8.73 18.27
C TYR A 393 23.45 -9.44 17.41
N LYS A 394 23.24 -9.53 16.09
CA LYS A 394 24.22 -10.05 15.11
C LYS A 394 24.31 -9.12 13.92
N TYR A 395 25.52 -8.88 13.43
CA TYR A 395 25.76 -7.95 12.33
C TYR A 395 26.28 -8.66 11.08
N GLY A 396 25.83 -8.19 9.91
CA GLY A 396 26.34 -8.62 8.61
C GLY A 396 26.20 -10.13 8.37
N VAL A 397 27.32 -10.80 8.09
CA VAL A 397 27.35 -12.24 7.76
C VAL A 397 26.89 -13.10 8.94
N ASP A 398 27.16 -12.67 10.17
CA ASP A 398 26.74 -13.42 11.36
C ASP A 398 25.22 -13.45 11.52
N ALA A 399 24.52 -12.42 11.06
CA ALA A 399 23.05 -12.41 11.05
C ALA A 399 22.49 -13.45 10.09
N LEU A 400 23.14 -13.68 8.95
CA LEU A 400 22.75 -14.71 7.98
C LEU A 400 22.97 -16.11 8.54
N TYR A 401 24.11 -16.36 9.19
CA TYR A 401 24.36 -17.64 9.85
C TYR A 401 23.39 -17.90 10.99
N GLU A 402 23.01 -16.87 11.73
CA GLU A 402 22.00 -16.98 12.78
C GLU A 402 20.62 -17.32 12.20
N ALA A 403 20.22 -16.68 11.09
CA ALA A 403 18.99 -17.01 10.39
C ALA A 403 18.97 -18.47 9.90
N GLU A 404 20.07 -18.97 9.33
CA GLU A 404 20.20 -20.37 8.93
C GLU A 404 20.19 -21.32 10.12
N ARG A 405 20.87 -20.96 11.21
CA ARG A 405 20.87 -21.75 12.46
C ARG A 405 19.46 -21.90 13.01
N ILE A 406 18.69 -20.81 13.07
CA ILE A 406 17.29 -20.85 13.54
C ILE A 406 16.43 -21.76 12.65
N LYS A 407 16.60 -21.66 11.33
CA LYS A 407 15.89 -22.51 10.36
C LYS A 407 16.23 -23.98 10.56
N GLU A 408 17.50 -24.30 10.77
CA GLU A 408 17.97 -25.67 10.99
C GLU A 408 17.55 -26.20 12.37
N ASP A 409 17.54 -25.37 13.40
CA ASP A 409 17.06 -25.74 14.74
C ASP A 409 15.58 -26.15 14.70
N ILE A 410 14.74 -25.43 13.94
CA ILE A 410 13.33 -25.81 13.75
C ILE A 410 13.21 -27.11 12.95
N ARG A 411 14.05 -27.32 11.94
CA ARG A 411 14.08 -28.56 11.15
C ARG A 411 14.54 -29.77 11.98
N LYS A 412 15.51 -29.59 12.86
CA LYS A 412 15.95 -30.64 13.80
C LYS A 412 14.86 -30.98 14.79
N TRP A 413 14.18 -29.96 15.33
CA TRP A 413 13.05 -30.17 16.22
C TRP A 413 11.93 -30.98 15.54
N GLU A 414 11.64 -30.70 14.26
CA GLU A 414 10.75 -31.53 13.45
C GLU A 414 11.26 -32.97 13.38
N HIS A 415 12.52 -33.18 12.98
CA HIS A 415 13.10 -34.51 12.84
C HIS A 415 13.05 -35.32 14.15
N ASP A 416 13.31 -34.69 15.29
CA ASP A 416 13.31 -35.34 16.60
C ASP A 416 11.91 -35.85 16.98
N LEU A 417 10.84 -35.12 16.63
CA LEU A 417 9.46 -35.57 16.87
C LEU A 417 9.09 -36.84 16.09
N TRP A 418 9.74 -37.10 14.96
CA TRP A 418 9.51 -38.31 14.17
C TRP A 418 10.20 -39.56 14.72
N HIS A 419 11.16 -39.41 15.63
CA HIS A 419 11.95 -40.52 16.18
C HIS A 419 11.45 -41.05 17.54
N PHE A 420 10.26 -40.63 17.99
CA PHE A 420 9.66 -41.08 19.25
C PHE A 420 8.54 -42.10 19.11
#